data_AF-A0A7L9C7C6-F1
#
_entry.id   AF-A0A7L9C7C6-F1
#
_cell.length_a   1.000
_cell.length_b   1.000
_cell.length_c   1.000
_cell.angle_alpha   90.00
_cell.angle_beta   90.00
_cell.angle_gamma   90.00
#
_symmetry.space_group_name_H-M   'P 1'
#
loop_
_entity.id
_entity.type
_entity.pdbx_description
1 polymer ?
#
loop_
_entity_poly.entity_id
_entity_poly.type
_entity_poly.pdbx_seq_one_letter_code
_entity_poly.pdbx_strand_id
1 'polypeptide(L)' 'MLLTEYFVGVVKVIEEYSKTHLITDSGLSIDCRTEKIGIIKGKVTFTNYSSLFFTEYLDLRYKVEKLTYAFHY' A
#
# COMPACT_ATOMS: atom_id res chain seq x y z
N MET A 1 7.15 15.80 1.10
CA MET A 1 7.17 14.33 1.08
C MET A 1 7.23 13.87 -0.37
N LEU A 2 8.19 13.02 -0.70
CA LEU A 2 8.33 12.36 -2.00
C LEU A 2 7.47 11.09 -2.03
N LEU A 3 7.15 10.62 -3.23
CA LEU A 3 6.33 9.42 -3.40
C LEU A 3 7.06 8.16 -2.91
N THR A 4 8.38 8.14 -3.06
CA THR A 4 9.27 7.12 -2.49
C THR A 4 9.24 7.12 -0.96
N GLU A 5 9.22 8.29 -0.31
CA GLU A 5 9.13 8.39 1.15
C GLU A 5 7.78 7.85 1.65
N TYR A 6 6.68 8.18 0.97
CA TYR A 6 5.36 7.61 1.29
C TYR A 6 5.34 6.09 1.10
N PHE A 7 5.89 5.59 0.00
CA PHE A 7 6.00 4.16 -0.26
C PHE A 7 6.78 3.41 0.82
N VAL A 8 7.94 3.95 1.23
CA VAL A 8 8.73 3.38 2.34
C VAL A 8 7.93 3.39 3.64
N GLY A 9 7.12 4.43 3.89
CA GLY A 9 6.21 4.47 5.03
C GLY A 9 5.19 3.33 5.02
N VAL A 10 4.56 3.06 3.86
CA VAL A 10 3.61 1.95 3.71
C VAL A 10 4.29 0.59 3.92
N VAL A 11 5.47 0.40 3.34
CA VAL A 11 6.27 -0.83 3.55
C VAL A 11 6.56 -1.04 5.03
N LYS A 12 7.00 0.01 5.74
CA LYS A 12 7.33 -0.07 7.17
C LYS A 12 6.13 -0.47 8.03
N VAL A 13 4.94 0.07 7.72
CA VAL A 13 3.70 -0.31 8.42
C VAL A 13 3.41 -1.80 8.18
N ILE A 14 3.50 -2.27 6.94
CA ILE A 14 3.26 -3.68 6.60
C ILE A 14 4.29 -4.60 7.27
N GLU A 15 5.57 -4.22 7.31
CA GLU A 15 6.60 -4.96 8.03
C GLU A 15 6.36 -5.03 9.54
N GLU A 16 5.88 -3.93 10.14
CA GLU A 16 5.54 -3.91 11.57
C GLU A 16 4.39 -4.87 11.88
N TYR A 17 3.33 -4.85 11.07
CA TYR A 17 2.22 -5.80 11.21
C TYR A 17 2.61 -7.24 10.84
N SER A 18 3.57 -7.44 9.96
CA SER A 18 4.07 -8.79 9.62
C SER A 18 4.63 -9.52 10.86
N LYS A 19 5.24 -8.79 11.79
CA LYS A 19 5.74 -9.36 13.07
C LYS A 19 4.63 -9.94 13.95
N THR A 20 3.39 -9.49 13.79
CA THR A 20 2.24 -10.01 14.54
C THR A 20 1.78 -11.39 14.06
N HIS A 21 2.40 -11.95 13.03
CA HIS A 21 2.02 -13.22 12.39
C HIS A 21 0.60 -13.20 11.81
N LEU A 22 0.00 -12.01 11.61
CA LEU A 22 -1.32 -11.88 10.98
C LEU A 22 -1.22 -11.86 9.44
N ILE A 23 -0.07 -11.45 8.90
CA ILE A 23 0.18 -11.32 7.46
C ILE A 23 1.01 -12.52 7.01
N THR A 24 0.56 -13.22 5.98
CA THR A 24 1.27 -14.36 5.37
C THR A 24 2.07 -13.95 4.15
N ASP A 25 1.55 -12.99 3.37
CA ASP A 25 2.19 -12.50 2.16
C ASP A 25 1.79 -11.03 1.94
N SER A 26 2.70 -10.23 1.39
CA SER A 26 2.42 -8.86 1.03
C SER A 26 3.17 -8.47 -0.23
N GLY A 27 2.45 -7.94 -1.22
CA GLY A 27 3.00 -7.41 -2.46
C GLY A 27 2.65 -5.94 -2.62
N LEU A 28 3.67 -5.12 -2.87
CA LEU A 28 3.51 -3.68 -3.14
C LEU A 28 4.13 -3.35 -4.49
N SER A 29 3.43 -2.53 -5.26
CA SER A 29 3.97 -1.94 -6.48
C SER A 29 3.65 -0.46 -6.55
N ILE A 30 4.54 0.26 -7.21
CA ILE A 30 4.51 1.70 -7.34
C ILE A 30 4.69 2.09 -8.80
N ASP A 31 3.83 2.96 -9.28
CA ASP A 31 3.87 3.55 -10.61
C ASP A 31 4.04 5.06 -10.45
N CYS A 32 5.31 5.50 -10.47
CA CYS A 32 5.69 6.89 -10.35
C CYS A 32 5.48 7.61 -11.69
N ARG A 33 4.62 8.63 -11.69
CA ARG A 33 4.46 9.55 -12.84
C ARG A 33 5.35 10.78 -12.71
N THR A 34 5.57 11.22 -11.47
CA THR A 34 6.59 12.22 -11.07
C THR A 34 7.10 11.87 -9.67
N GLU A 35 8.05 12.65 -9.13
CA GLU A 35 8.55 12.50 -7.76
C GLU A 35 7.46 12.64 -6.67
N LYS A 36 6.31 13.26 -7.00
CA LYS A 36 5.22 13.53 -6.06
C LYS A 36 3.85 13.01 -6.52
N ILE A 37 3.75 12.47 -7.73
CA ILE A 37 2.50 11.99 -8.32
C ILE A 37 2.67 10.57 -8.82
N GLY A 38 1.72 9.70 -8.51
CA GLY A 38 1.76 8.31 -8.93
C GLY A 38 0.66 7.48 -8.32
N ILE A 39 0.75 6.18 -8.56
CA ILE A 39 -0.21 5.20 -8.06
C ILE A 39 0.54 4.17 -7.24
N ILE A 40 0.01 3.84 -6.07
CA ILE A 40 0.45 2.68 -5.28
C ILE A 40 -0.63 1.62 -5.36
N LYS A 41 -0.21 0.38 -5.60
CA LYS A 41 -1.05 -0.80 -5.51
C LYS A 41 -0.45 -1.73 -4.49
N GLY A 42 -1.31 -2.37 -3.71
CA GLY A 42 -0.86 -3.38 -2.78
C GLY A 42 -1.86 -4.50 -2.59
N LYS A 43 -1.31 -5.64 -2.22
CA LYS A 43 -2.04 -6.83 -1.76
C LYS A 43 -1.44 -7.26 -0.44
N VAL A 44 -2.28 -7.50 0.55
CA VAL A 44 -1.91 -8.09 1.84
C VAL A 44 -2.76 -9.34 2.04
N THR A 45 -2.12 -10.49 2.17
CA THR A 45 -2.76 -11.77 2.46
C THR A 45 -2.62 -12.05 3.96
N PHE A 46 -3.72 -12.41 4.61
CA PHE A 46 -3.76 -12.68 6.04
C PHE A 46 -3.77 -14.19 6.33
N THR A 47 -3.53 -14.56 7.58
CA THR A 47 -3.52 -15.97 8.04
C THR A 47 -4.85 -16.68 7.92
N ASN A 48 -5.96 -15.95 7.94
CA ASN A 48 -7.30 -16.49 7.68
C ASN A 48 -7.60 -16.63 6.17
N TYR A 49 -6.58 -16.59 5.31
CA TYR A 49 -6.67 -16.63 3.85
C TYR A 49 -7.38 -15.45 3.18
N SER A 50 -7.87 -14.49 3.96
CA SER A 50 -8.42 -13.27 3.40
C SER A 50 -7.33 -12.41 2.76
N SER A 51 -7.73 -11.57 1.81
CA SER A 51 -6.83 -10.70 1.07
C SER A 51 -7.39 -9.27 1.01
N LEU A 52 -6.57 -8.31 1.44
CA LEU A 52 -6.81 -6.89 1.20
C LEU A 52 -6.10 -6.48 -0.08
N PHE A 53 -6.85 -5.90 -1.01
CA PHE A 53 -6.33 -5.23 -2.20
C PHE A 53 -6.58 -3.74 -2.06
N PHE A 54 -5.56 -2.93 -2.30
CA PHE A 54 -5.71 -1.49 -2.30
C PHE A 54 -5.01 -0.85 -3.50
N THR A 55 -5.58 0.26 -3.95
CA THR A 55 -5.03 1.13 -4.97
C THR A 55 -5.25 2.57 -4.53
N GLU A 56 -4.17 3.33 -4.43
CA GLU A 56 -4.18 4.73 -4.04
C GLU A 56 -3.58 5.57 -5.16
N TYR A 57 -4.26 6.67 -5.48
CA TYR A 57 -3.68 7.74 -6.27
C TYR A 57 -3.08 8.77 -5.32
N LEU A 58 -1.84 9.12 -5.57
CA LEU A 58 -1.10 10.07 -4.75
C LEU A 58 -0.81 11.29 -5.60
N ASP A 59 -1.31 12.45 -5.19
CA ASP A 59 -0.71 13.74 -5.54
C ASP A 59 -0.26 14.41 -4.24
N LEU A 60 0.99 14.16 -3.86
CA LEU A 60 1.57 14.65 -2.61
C LEU A 60 1.75 16.17 -2.55
N ARG A 61 1.40 16.90 -3.62
CA ARG A 61 1.34 18.37 -3.61
C ARG A 61 -0.01 18.88 -3.11
N TYR A 62 -1.07 18.08 -3.23
CA TYR A 62 -2.43 18.49 -2.96
C TYR A 62 -3.16 17.54 -2.02
N LYS A 63 -3.29 16.26 -2.41
CA LYS A 63 -4.13 15.29 -1.71
C LYS A 63 -3.76 13.85 -2.06
N VAL A 64 -3.94 12.96 -1.07
CA VAL A 64 -3.96 11.51 -1.26
C VAL A 64 -5.40 11.06 -1.50
N GLU A 65 -5.65 10.37 -2.61
CA GLU A 65 -6.96 9.83 -2.96
C GLU A 65 -6.97 8.30 -2.93
N LYS A 66 -7.88 7.75 -2.13
CA LYS A 66 -8.11 6.31 -2.03
C LYS A 66 -9.01 5.89 -3.18
N LEU A 67 -8.44 5.26 -4.20
CA LEU A 67 -9.21 4.85 -5.39
C LEU A 67 -9.98 3.56 -5.10
N THR A 68 -9.31 2.55 -4.56
CA THR A 68 -9.92 1.24 -4.31
C THR A 68 -9.37 0.63 -3.03
N TYR A 69 -10.27 0.15 -2.19
CA TYR A 69 -9.97 -0.73 -1.06
C TYR A 69 -10.99 -1.87 -1.11
N ALA A 70 -10.53 -3.07 -1.43
CA ALA A 70 -11.36 -4.25 -1.55
C ALA A 70 -10.83 -5.35 -0.63
N PHE A 71 -11.71 -5.92 0.17
CA PHE A 71 -11.38 -7.03 1.06
C PHE A 71 -12.10 -8.28 0.58
N HIS A 72 -11.35 -9.34 0.33
CA HIS A 72 -11.86 -10.61 -0.15
C HIS A 72 -11.62 -11.68 0.92
N TYR A 73 -12.66 -12.48 1.20
CA TYR A 73 -12.65 -13.58 2.16
C TYR A 73 -12.55 -14.92 1.46
#